data_AF-A0A7L9C3U3-F1
#
_entry.id   AF-A0A7L9C3U3-F1
#
_cell.length_a   1.000
_cell.length_b   1.000
_cell.length_c   1.000
_cell.angle_alpha   90.00
_cell.angle_beta   90.00
_cell.angle_gamma   90.00
#
_symmetry.space_group_name_H-M   'P 1'
#
loop_
_entity.id
_entity.type
_entity.pdbx_description
1 polymer ?
#
loop_
_entity_poly.entity_id
_entity_poly.type
_entity_poly.pdbx_seq_one_letter_code
_entity_poly.pdbx_strand_id
1 'polypeptide(L)'
;MVPVEFAWCMDAKRPVIAPQLAPALTRSTVASYHNRVRTSFSWSMAVFVVVLAAHATAFQSAPTAPRSRAAPPIIQTPASAKESANLRQQARTALREKRYDRAEALLKAGLRIRLQAEREAWQLFECELALARDQAARAGLTAMRLVILTPDSANVGAALYWAAKAYEALTRPAKAEELYRECVAHPSTPKNLRDAATKRLDAISRSSTTQATTSSSSPRAGASQP
;
A
#
# COMPACT_ATOMS: atom_id res chain seq x y z
N MET A 1 -57.22 -2.49 -23.04
CA MET A 1 -56.80 -1.40 -22.13
C MET A 1 -57.58 -1.56 -20.84
N VAL A 2 -56.91 -2.03 -19.78
CA VAL A 2 -57.49 -2.25 -18.45
C VAL A 2 -56.63 -1.44 -17.48
N PRO A 3 -57.16 -0.46 -16.74
CA PRO A 3 -56.40 0.23 -15.71
C PRO A 3 -56.41 -0.60 -14.43
N VAL A 4 -55.21 -0.95 -13.94
CA VAL A 4 -55.01 -1.55 -12.62
C VAL A 4 -54.72 -0.40 -11.66
N GLU A 5 -55.69 -0.08 -10.80
CA GLU A 5 -55.54 0.83 -9.67
C GLU A 5 -54.66 0.19 -8.60
N PHE A 6 -53.48 0.76 -8.35
CA PHE A 6 -52.66 0.43 -7.20
C PHE A 6 -53.03 1.34 -6.02
N ALA A 7 -53.82 0.79 -5.09
CA ALA A 7 -54.11 1.38 -3.80
C ALA A 7 -52.84 1.37 -2.92
N TRP A 8 -52.27 2.55 -2.67
CA TRP A 8 -51.25 2.74 -1.64
C TRP A 8 -51.94 3.06 -0.31
N CYS A 9 -51.97 2.07 0.58
CA CYS A 9 -52.32 2.24 1.98
C CYS A 9 -51.13 1.73 2.79
N MET A 10 -50.42 2.61 3.49
CA MET A 10 -49.53 2.30 4.62
C MET A 10 -49.21 3.61 5.34
N ASP A 11 -50.11 3.98 6.25
CA ASP A 11 -49.85 4.90 7.36
C ASP A 11 -49.34 4.06 8.54
N ALA A 12 -48.10 4.30 8.97
CA ALA A 12 -47.60 3.90 10.28
C ALA A 12 -46.41 4.77 10.67
N LYS A 13 -46.75 5.88 11.33
CA LYS A 13 -45.92 6.72 12.19
C LYS A 13 -44.74 5.96 12.82
N ARG A 14 -43.52 6.22 12.32
CA ARG A 14 -42.29 5.88 13.05
C ARG A 14 -41.99 7.01 14.05
N PRO A 15 -41.78 6.72 15.35
CA PRO A 15 -41.32 7.73 16.29
C PRO A 15 -39.90 8.18 15.92
N VAL A 16 -39.75 9.49 15.75
CA VAL A 16 -38.47 10.18 15.58
C VAL A 16 -37.72 10.09 16.91
N ILE A 17 -36.71 9.22 16.98
CA ILE A 17 -35.77 9.20 18.09
C ILE A 17 -34.84 10.40 17.89
N ALA A 18 -35.01 11.41 18.74
CA ALA A 18 -34.11 12.56 18.80
C ALA A 18 -32.68 12.08 19.13
N PRO A 19 -31.64 12.58 18.43
CA PRO A 19 -30.27 12.34 18.85
C PRO A 19 -30.03 13.06 20.18
N GLN A 20 -29.80 12.27 21.23
CA GLN A 20 -29.26 12.74 22.51
C GLN A 20 -27.95 13.49 22.23
N LEU A 21 -27.93 14.79 22.54
CA LEU A 21 -26.71 15.59 22.59
C LEU A 21 -25.76 14.94 23.60
N ALA A 22 -24.63 14.44 23.10
CA ALA A 22 -23.53 14.03 23.96
C ALA A 22 -23.01 15.26 24.74
N PRO A 23 -22.72 15.13 26.04
CA PRO A 23 -22.19 16.21 26.84
C PRO A 23 -20.80 16.63 26.35
N ALA A 24 -20.57 17.94 26.38
CA ALA A 24 -19.34 18.61 26.01
C ALA A 24 -18.10 17.95 26.63
N LEU A 25 -17.21 17.47 25.77
CA LEU A 25 -15.85 17.08 26.16
C LEU A 25 -15.07 18.36 26.48
N THR A 26 -14.89 18.58 27.77
CA THR A 26 -14.04 19.60 28.34
C THR A 26 -12.58 19.41 27.90
N ARG A 27 -11.98 20.48 27.39
CA ARG A 27 -10.54 20.61 27.17
C ARG A 27 -9.82 20.59 28.53
N SER A 28 -9.39 19.41 28.95
CA SER A 28 -8.29 19.14 29.88
C SER A 28 -8.32 17.63 30.07
N THR A 29 -7.39 16.82 29.60
CA THR A 29 -6.04 16.79 30.16
C THR A 29 -5.19 15.99 29.19
N VAL A 30 -4.43 16.72 28.37
CA VAL A 30 -3.30 16.21 27.61
C VAL A 30 -2.20 15.89 28.62
N ALA A 31 -2.16 14.66 29.12
CA ALA A 31 -0.99 14.10 29.81
C ALA A 31 -1.23 12.61 30.10
N SER A 32 -0.17 11.82 29.96
CA SER A 32 -0.09 10.42 30.41
C SER A 32 -0.63 9.39 29.43
N TYR A 33 0.17 9.00 28.41
CA TYR A 33 0.21 7.61 27.91
C TYR A 33 1.44 7.28 27.05
N HIS A 34 2.62 7.84 27.36
CA HIS A 34 3.88 7.35 26.78
C HIS A 34 5.02 7.43 27.79
N ASN A 35 4.97 6.58 28.82
CA ASN A 35 6.18 6.26 29.57
C ASN A 35 6.07 4.88 30.25
N ARG A 36 6.37 3.81 29.50
CA ARG A 36 6.77 2.49 30.04
C ARG A 36 7.21 1.54 28.93
N VAL A 37 8.34 1.85 28.30
CA VAL A 37 9.24 0.79 27.83
C VAL A 37 10.48 0.91 28.70
N ARG A 38 10.39 0.28 29.87
CA ARG A 38 11.51 0.08 30.76
C ARG A 38 12.52 -0.80 30.04
N THR A 39 13.66 -0.19 29.85
CA THR A 39 14.95 -0.75 29.48
C THR A 39 15.37 -1.83 30.48
N SER A 40 15.30 -3.09 30.06
CA SER A 40 16.05 -4.19 30.67
C SER A 40 17.44 -4.23 30.04
N PHE A 41 18.27 -3.22 30.30
CA PHE A 41 19.69 -3.26 29.92
C PHE A 41 20.44 -3.95 31.05
N SER A 42 20.66 -5.26 30.90
CA SER A 42 21.45 -6.06 31.83
C SER A 42 22.91 -5.60 31.75
N TRP A 43 23.36 -4.94 32.81
CA TRP A 43 24.77 -4.75 33.12
C TRP A 43 25.38 -6.11 33.46
N SER A 44 26.20 -6.64 32.56
CA SER A 44 27.21 -7.65 32.92
C SER A 44 28.34 -7.62 31.90
N MET A 45 29.55 -7.49 32.45
CA MET A 45 30.86 -7.75 31.83
C MET A 45 31.47 -6.63 30.97
N ALA A 46 31.91 -5.58 31.66
CA ALA A 46 33.18 -4.93 31.36
C ALA A 46 34.34 -5.73 32.00
N VAL A 47 34.92 -6.69 31.28
CA VAL A 47 36.31 -7.17 31.45
C VAL A 47 36.78 -7.74 30.11
N PHE A 48 37.38 -6.91 29.25
CA PHE A 48 38.39 -7.30 28.23
C PHE A 48 38.91 -6.01 27.57
N VAL A 49 39.60 -5.20 28.38
CA VAL A 49 40.53 -4.17 27.90
C VAL A 49 41.92 -4.68 28.28
N VAL A 50 42.89 -4.44 27.39
CA VAL A 50 44.28 -4.93 27.34
C VAL A 50 44.43 -6.15 26.41
N VAL A 51 45.26 -5.99 25.38
CA VAL A 51 45.55 -6.89 24.23
C VAL A 51 44.67 -6.70 22.98
N LEU A 52 44.70 -5.51 22.37
CA LEU A 52 44.72 -5.32 20.90
C LEU A 52 45.02 -3.87 20.48
N ALA A 53 45.89 -3.18 21.24
CA ALA A 53 46.49 -1.92 20.82
C ALA A 53 47.78 -2.21 20.02
N ALA A 54 47.64 -2.72 18.79
CA ALA A 54 48.80 -2.95 17.90
C ALA A 54 48.47 -3.05 16.39
N HIS A 55 47.33 -2.51 15.91
CA HIS A 55 47.02 -2.44 14.47
C HIS A 55 46.55 -1.04 14.03
N ALA A 56 47.06 0.00 14.71
CA ALA A 56 47.02 1.35 14.17
C ALA A 56 48.26 1.55 13.28
N THR A 57 48.07 2.17 12.11
CA THR A 57 49.09 2.64 11.14
C THR A 57 49.51 1.71 9.99
N ALA A 58 48.55 1.22 9.20
CA ALA A 58 48.82 0.87 7.80
C ALA A 58 47.56 0.91 6.91
N PHE A 59 46.87 2.06 6.85
CA PHE A 59 46.03 2.37 5.68
C PHE A 59 46.63 3.58 5.00
N GLN A 60 47.61 3.28 4.16
CA GLN A 60 48.17 4.18 3.18
C GLN A 60 47.05 4.79 2.34
N SER A 61 47.16 6.10 2.20
CA SER A 61 46.37 6.99 1.37
C SER A 61 46.40 6.50 -0.09
N ALA A 62 45.41 5.68 -0.47
CA ALA A 62 45.15 5.44 -1.88
C ALA A 62 44.54 6.73 -2.47
N PRO A 63 45.12 7.32 -3.53
CA PRO A 63 44.47 8.40 -4.25
C PRO A 63 43.20 7.84 -4.90
N THR A 64 42.05 8.14 -4.30
CA THR A 64 40.73 7.82 -4.84
C THR A 64 40.61 8.53 -6.18
N ALA A 65 40.89 7.82 -7.27
CA ALA A 65 40.60 8.30 -8.61
C ALA A 65 39.12 8.73 -8.65
N PRO A 66 38.78 9.92 -9.17
CA PRO A 66 37.40 10.35 -9.27
C PRO A 66 36.66 9.33 -10.14
N ARG A 67 35.84 8.48 -9.51
CA ARG A 67 34.88 7.66 -10.24
C ARG A 67 33.99 8.64 -10.99
N SER A 68 34.22 8.76 -12.30
CA SER A 68 33.37 9.48 -13.25
C SER A 68 31.99 8.84 -13.20
N ARG A 69 31.16 9.31 -12.26
CA ARG A 69 29.76 8.96 -12.18
C ARG A 69 29.13 9.61 -13.39
N ALA A 70 28.76 8.80 -14.39
CA ALA A 70 28.03 9.29 -15.55
C ALA A 70 26.89 10.18 -15.07
N ALA A 71 26.87 11.43 -15.57
CA ALA A 71 25.86 12.40 -15.17
C ALA A 71 24.47 11.77 -15.37
N PRO A 72 23.55 11.90 -14.40
CA PRO A 72 22.20 11.39 -14.59
C PRO A 72 21.61 12.04 -15.85
N PRO A 73 20.90 11.28 -16.69
CA PRO A 73 20.30 11.84 -17.90
C PRO A 73 19.41 13.02 -17.54
N ILE A 74 19.62 14.17 -18.21
CA ILE A 74 18.78 15.35 -18.04
C ILE A 74 17.43 15.06 -18.69
N ILE A 75 16.48 14.62 -17.88
CA ILE A 75 15.09 14.38 -18.32
C ILE A 75 14.33 15.69 -18.16
N GLN A 76 13.88 16.26 -19.28
CA GLN A 76 13.05 17.46 -19.28
C GLN A 76 11.69 17.16 -18.62
N THR A 77 11.18 18.11 -17.84
CA THR A 77 9.83 18.03 -17.27
C THR A 77 8.81 18.18 -18.39
N PRO A 78 7.83 17.25 -18.52
CA PRO A 78 6.86 17.32 -19.61
C PRO A 78 5.94 18.53 -19.44
N ALA A 79 5.68 19.24 -20.53
CA ALA A 79 4.85 20.45 -20.55
C ALA A 79 3.37 20.13 -20.82
N SER A 80 3.08 18.96 -21.39
CA SER A 80 1.72 18.55 -21.77
C SER A 80 1.31 17.17 -21.21
N ALA A 81 0.00 16.92 -21.11
CA ALA A 81 -0.55 15.62 -20.70
C ALA A 81 -0.11 14.49 -21.64
N LYS A 82 -0.01 14.76 -22.94
CA LYS A 82 0.47 13.81 -23.96
C LYS A 82 1.93 13.44 -23.74
N GLU A 83 2.79 14.42 -23.47
CA GLU A 83 4.20 14.17 -23.13
C GLU A 83 4.33 13.39 -21.82
N SER A 84 3.56 13.76 -20.79
CA SER A 84 3.54 13.06 -19.51
C SER A 84 3.13 11.59 -19.68
N ALA A 85 2.11 11.31 -20.49
CA ALA A 85 1.69 9.95 -20.81
C ALA A 85 2.79 9.16 -21.55
N ASN A 86 3.48 9.78 -22.51
CA ASN A 86 4.61 9.16 -23.20
C ASN A 86 5.76 8.87 -22.22
N LEU A 87 6.10 9.81 -21.35
CA LEU A 87 7.15 9.66 -20.35
C LEU A 87 6.81 8.54 -19.35
N ARG A 88 5.54 8.41 -18.91
CA ARG A 88 5.07 7.26 -18.13
C ARG A 88 5.21 5.94 -18.89
N GLN A 89 4.89 5.92 -20.18
CA GLN A 89 5.05 4.73 -21.00
C GLN A 89 6.52 4.30 -21.10
N GLN A 90 7.44 5.25 -21.29
CA GLN A 90 8.87 4.99 -21.25
C GLN A 90 9.33 4.47 -19.88
N ALA A 91 8.77 5.01 -18.79
CA ALA A 91 9.09 4.57 -17.44
C ALA A 91 8.63 3.12 -17.18
N ARG A 92 7.44 2.74 -17.68
CA ARG A 92 6.97 1.35 -17.65
C ARG A 92 7.81 0.41 -18.50
N THR A 93 8.25 0.84 -19.68
CA THR A 93 9.20 0.06 -20.49
C THR A 93 10.51 -0.16 -19.75
N ALA A 94 11.09 0.89 -19.16
CA ALA A 94 12.30 0.76 -18.34
C ALA A 94 12.09 -0.17 -17.13
N LEU A 95 10.90 -0.15 -16.51
CA LEU A 95 10.54 -1.05 -15.42
C LEU A 95 10.51 -2.53 -15.87
N ARG A 96 9.91 -2.81 -17.04
CA ARG A 96 9.88 -4.17 -17.63
C ARG A 96 11.28 -4.67 -17.99
N GLU A 97 12.16 -3.76 -18.41
CA GLU A 97 13.58 -4.04 -18.65
C GLU A 97 14.41 -4.16 -17.37
N LYS A 98 13.79 -4.07 -16.18
CA LYS A 98 14.44 -4.05 -14.86
C LYS A 98 15.49 -2.93 -14.70
N ARG A 99 15.38 -1.86 -15.49
CA ARG A 99 16.23 -0.66 -15.41
C ARG A 99 15.67 0.31 -14.38
N TYR A 100 15.72 -0.08 -13.10
CA TYR A 100 15.08 0.66 -11.99
C TYR A 100 15.59 2.10 -11.85
N ASP A 101 16.89 2.35 -12.04
CA ASP A 101 17.46 3.70 -11.94
C ASP A 101 16.86 4.66 -12.99
N ARG A 102 16.66 4.15 -14.22
CA ARG A 102 16.03 4.92 -15.30
C ARG A 102 14.55 5.18 -15.01
N ALA A 103 13.83 4.16 -14.54
CA ALA A 103 12.44 4.31 -14.13
C ALA A 103 12.28 5.34 -12.99
N GLU A 104 13.19 5.35 -12.02
CA GLU A 104 13.20 6.31 -10.92
C GLU A 104 13.53 7.73 -11.39
N ALA A 105 14.48 7.89 -12.31
CA ALA A 105 14.80 9.19 -12.90
C ALA A 105 13.60 9.78 -13.67
N LEU A 106 12.88 8.94 -14.42
CA LEU A 106 11.66 9.32 -15.13
C LEU A 106 10.53 9.69 -14.16
N LEU A 107 10.34 8.93 -13.07
CA LEU A 107 9.40 9.27 -12.00
C LEU A 107 9.71 10.62 -11.37
N LYS A 108 10.98 10.90 -11.03
CA LYS A 108 11.40 12.19 -10.46
C LYS A 108 11.11 13.37 -11.40
N ALA A 109 11.27 13.19 -12.71
CA ALA A 109 10.90 14.20 -13.68
C ALA A 109 9.38 14.38 -13.77
N GLY A 110 8.62 13.29 -13.74
CA GLY A 110 7.15 13.29 -13.80
C GLY A 110 6.47 13.91 -12.58
N LEU A 111 6.99 13.70 -11.38
CA LEU A 111 6.41 14.27 -10.15
C LEU A 111 6.54 15.80 -10.05
N ARG A 112 7.38 16.43 -10.89
CA ARG A 112 7.51 17.91 -10.96
C ARG A 112 6.37 18.58 -11.72
N ILE A 113 5.51 17.81 -12.39
CA ILE A 113 4.36 18.33 -13.12
C ILE A 113 3.39 19.01 -12.16
N ARG A 114 2.84 20.17 -12.55
CA ARG A 114 1.90 20.93 -11.72
C ARG A 114 0.47 20.42 -11.79
N LEU A 115 0.07 19.82 -12.91
CA LEU A 115 -1.29 19.32 -13.10
C LEU A 115 -1.57 18.16 -12.14
N GLN A 116 -2.63 18.29 -11.34
CA GLN A 116 -2.95 17.35 -10.26
C GLN A 116 -3.24 15.93 -10.77
N ALA A 117 -4.09 15.80 -11.80
CA ALA A 117 -4.41 14.51 -12.41
C ALA A 117 -3.17 13.77 -12.94
N GLU A 118 -2.19 14.52 -13.46
CA GLU A 118 -0.94 13.94 -13.94
C GLU A 118 -0.05 13.46 -12.78
N ARG A 119 0.00 14.23 -11.68
CA ARG A 119 0.72 13.82 -10.46
C ARG A 119 0.15 12.55 -9.87
N GLU A 120 -1.16 12.40 -9.81
CA GLU A 120 -1.83 11.18 -9.35
C GLU A 120 -1.47 9.97 -10.21
N ALA A 121 -1.47 10.13 -11.54
CA ALA A 121 -1.05 9.07 -12.43
C ALA A 121 0.45 8.71 -12.27
N TRP A 122 1.30 9.67 -11.90
CA TRP A 122 2.69 9.41 -11.51
C TRP A 122 2.82 8.72 -10.14
N GLN A 123 1.93 9.00 -9.18
CA GLN A 123 1.88 8.28 -7.90
C GLN A 123 1.46 6.82 -8.09
N LEU A 124 0.53 6.53 -9.02
CA LEU A 124 0.22 5.14 -9.38
C LEU A 124 1.44 4.40 -9.94
N PHE A 125 2.25 5.08 -10.76
CA PHE A 125 3.51 4.51 -11.25
C PHE A 125 4.54 4.34 -10.13
N GLU A 126 4.59 5.25 -9.15
CA GLU A 126 5.41 5.08 -7.95
C GLU A 126 5.04 3.79 -7.19
N CYS A 127 3.75 3.48 -7.05
CA CYS A 127 3.31 2.22 -6.45
C CYS A 127 3.82 0.99 -7.22
N GLU A 128 3.74 1.02 -8.55
CA GLU A 128 4.22 -0.04 -9.43
C GLU A 128 5.74 -0.25 -9.27
N LEU A 129 6.51 0.84 -9.28
CA LEU A 129 7.97 0.81 -9.08
C LEU A 129 8.34 0.32 -7.67
N ALA A 130 7.62 0.76 -6.64
CA ALA A 130 7.87 0.35 -5.26
C ALA A 130 7.62 -1.16 -5.08
N LEU A 131 6.53 -1.71 -5.62
CA LEU A 131 6.28 -3.16 -5.60
C LEU A 131 7.36 -3.94 -6.36
N ALA A 132 7.83 -3.42 -7.49
CA ALA A 132 8.89 -4.07 -8.26
C ALA A 132 10.27 -4.07 -7.55
N ARG A 133 10.43 -3.28 -6.49
CA ARG A 133 11.61 -3.21 -5.62
C ARG A 133 11.36 -3.82 -4.24
N ASP A 134 10.30 -4.63 -4.10
CA ASP A 134 9.87 -5.25 -2.84
C ASP A 134 9.57 -4.25 -1.70
N GLN A 135 9.26 -3.00 -2.05
CA GLN A 135 8.89 -1.93 -1.11
C GLN A 135 7.37 -1.87 -0.92
N ALA A 136 6.76 -2.98 -0.52
CA ALA A 136 5.30 -3.09 -0.41
C ALA A 136 4.68 -2.06 0.55
N ALA A 137 5.32 -1.77 1.68
CA ALA A 137 4.84 -0.76 2.63
C ALA A 137 4.77 0.64 2.00
N ARG A 138 5.76 1.02 1.18
CA ARG A 138 5.77 2.29 0.46
C ARG A 138 4.66 2.34 -0.58
N ALA A 139 4.50 1.27 -1.37
CA ALA A 139 3.45 1.18 -2.38
C ALA A 139 2.05 1.32 -1.76
N GLY A 140 1.78 0.59 -0.66
CA GLY A 140 0.51 0.65 0.04
C GLY A 140 0.21 2.03 0.61
N LEU A 141 1.20 2.70 1.21
CA LEU A 141 1.04 4.03 1.77
C LEU A 141 0.80 5.09 0.69
N THR A 142 1.53 5.04 -0.43
CA THR A 142 1.30 5.97 -1.56
C THR A 142 -0.09 5.76 -2.18
N ALA A 143 -0.51 4.51 -2.38
CA ALA A 143 -1.82 4.19 -2.91
C ALA A 143 -2.95 4.67 -1.99
N MET A 144 -2.88 4.36 -0.69
CA MET A 144 -3.91 4.78 0.27
C MET A 144 -3.97 6.30 0.44
N ARG A 145 -2.82 7.00 0.35
CA ARG A 145 -2.82 8.48 0.33
C ARG A 145 -3.63 9.04 -0.82
N LEU A 146 -3.55 8.45 -2.02
CA LEU A 146 -4.35 8.87 -3.17
C LEU A 146 -5.84 8.64 -2.90
N VAL A 147 -6.21 7.46 -2.41
CA VAL A 147 -7.61 7.14 -2.06
C VAL A 147 -8.18 8.13 -1.03
N ILE A 148 -7.41 8.47 0.00
CA ILE A 148 -7.86 9.33 1.10
C ILE A 148 -7.90 10.80 0.70
N LEU A 149 -6.86 11.29 0.00
CA LEU A 149 -6.71 12.72 -0.28
C LEU A 149 -7.46 13.16 -1.54
N THR A 150 -7.75 12.22 -2.44
CA THR A 150 -8.39 12.51 -3.74
C THR A 150 -9.49 11.48 -4.05
N PRO A 151 -10.56 11.39 -3.23
CA PRO A 151 -11.59 10.36 -3.36
C PRO A 151 -12.39 10.46 -4.67
N ASP A 152 -12.48 11.65 -5.26
CA ASP A 152 -13.21 11.88 -6.52
C ASP A 152 -12.34 11.64 -7.77
N SER A 153 -11.08 11.23 -7.59
CA SER A 153 -10.18 11.03 -8.71
C SER A 153 -10.57 9.80 -9.56
N ALA A 154 -10.42 9.94 -10.88
CA ALA A 154 -10.50 8.82 -11.81
C ALA A 154 -9.46 7.71 -11.51
N ASN A 155 -8.42 8.03 -10.74
CA ASN A 155 -7.34 7.11 -10.38
C ASN A 155 -7.62 6.28 -9.12
N VAL A 156 -8.71 6.53 -8.38
CA VAL A 156 -9.01 5.84 -7.11
C VAL A 156 -9.15 4.34 -7.30
N GLY A 157 -9.88 3.88 -8.32
CA GLY A 157 -10.02 2.45 -8.60
C GLY A 157 -8.68 1.76 -8.84
N ALA A 158 -7.76 2.43 -9.57
CA ALA A 158 -6.41 1.92 -9.76
C ALA A 158 -5.57 1.96 -8.47
N ALA A 159 -5.72 2.98 -7.64
CA ALA A 159 -5.04 3.07 -6.35
C ALA A 159 -5.48 1.95 -5.39
N LEU A 160 -6.78 1.64 -5.31
CA LEU A 160 -7.31 0.51 -4.52
C LEU A 160 -6.68 -0.82 -4.96
N TYR A 161 -6.57 -1.05 -6.27
CA TYR A 161 -5.88 -2.23 -6.81
C TYR A 161 -4.42 -2.33 -6.34
N TRP A 162 -3.66 -1.24 -6.43
CA TRP A 162 -2.25 -1.23 -6.01
C TRP A 162 -2.09 -1.35 -4.50
N ALA A 163 -3.00 -0.77 -3.72
CA ALA A 163 -3.04 -0.97 -2.27
C ALA A 163 -3.28 -2.45 -1.95
N ALA A 164 -4.26 -3.09 -2.58
CA ALA A 164 -4.56 -4.52 -2.39
C ALA A 164 -3.33 -5.39 -2.67
N LYS A 165 -2.64 -5.17 -3.81
CA LYS A 165 -1.38 -5.87 -4.13
C LYS A 165 -0.29 -5.66 -3.08
N ALA A 166 -0.17 -4.45 -2.54
CA ALA A 166 0.79 -4.15 -1.48
C ALA A 166 0.46 -4.89 -0.18
N TYR A 167 -0.81 -4.94 0.22
CA TYR A 167 -1.23 -5.69 1.41
C TYR A 167 -1.06 -7.21 1.23
N GLU A 168 -1.25 -7.74 0.02
CA GLU A 168 -0.93 -9.14 -0.31
C GLU A 168 0.57 -9.42 -0.11
N ALA A 169 1.45 -8.55 -0.63
CA ALA A 169 2.90 -8.67 -0.45
C ALA A 169 3.35 -8.49 1.02
N LEU A 170 2.58 -7.77 1.83
CA LEU A 170 2.79 -7.63 3.27
C LEU A 170 2.20 -8.78 4.09
N THR A 171 1.77 -9.88 3.47
CA THR A 171 1.16 -11.04 4.12
C THR A 171 -0.10 -10.71 4.93
N ARG A 172 -0.89 -9.74 4.46
CA ARG A 172 -2.17 -9.32 5.06
C ARG A 172 -3.35 -9.64 4.13
N PRO A 173 -3.67 -10.94 3.91
CA PRO A 173 -4.63 -11.37 2.89
C PRO A 173 -6.05 -10.87 3.14
N ALA A 174 -6.50 -10.80 4.41
CA ALA A 174 -7.85 -10.30 4.72
C ALA A 174 -8.06 -8.84 4.28
N LYS A 175 -7.05 -7.97 4.50
CA LYS A 175 -7.13 -6.57 4.06
C LYS A 175 -6.97 -6.44 2.55
N ALA A 176 -6.12 -7.26 1.95
CA ALA A 176 -5.99 -7.31 0.49
C ALA A 176 -7.32 -7.71 -0.18
N GLU A 177 -8.03 -8.69 0.38
CA GLU A 177 -9.34 -9.12 -0.11
C GLU A 177 -10.38 -8.00 -0.05
N GLU A 178 -10.50 -7.31 1.08
CA GLU A 178 -11.39 -6.15 1.22
C GLU A 178 -11.11 -5.08 0.16
N LEU A 179 -9.84 -4.71 -0.02
CA LEU A 179 -9.42 -3.70 -1.00
C LEU A 179 -9.65 -4.15 -2.45
N TYR A 180 -9.46 -5.44 -2.77
CA TYR A 180 -9.82 -5.94 -4.10
C TYR A 180 -11.33 -5.91 -4.33
N ARG A 181 -12.17 -6.21 -3.32
CA ARG A 181 -13.64 -6.10 -3.44
C ARG A 181 -14.06 -4.66 -3.69
N GLU A 182 -13.52 -3.72 -2.93
CA GLU A 182 -13.74 -2.28 -3.14
C GLU A 182 -13.29 -1.85 -4.53
N CYS A 183 -12.11 -2.30 -4.97
CA CYS A 183 -11.60 -2.03 -6.32
C CYS A 183 -12.56 -2.51 -7.42
N VAL A 184 -13.15 -3.70 -7.28
CA VAL A 184 -14.08 -4.24 -8.28
C VAL A 184 -15.38 -3.42 -8.34
N ALA A 185 -15.90 -3.06 -7.17
CA ALA A 185 -17.13 -2.28 -7.02
C ALA A 185 -16.99 -0.81 -7.45
N HIS A 186 -15.78 -0.26 -7.41
CA HIS A 186 -15.57 1.16 -7.69
C HIS A 186 -15.83 1.52 -9.18
N PRO A 187 -16.59 2.61 -9.46
CA PRO A 187 -16.98 2.97 -10.83
C PRO A 187 -15.79 3.43 -11.69
N SER A 188 -14.79 4.10 -11.10
CA SER A 188 -13.61 4.57 -11.84
C SER A 188 -12.58 3.49 -12.16
N THR A 189 -12.79 2.24 -11.72
CA THR A 189 -11.85 1.16 -11.98
C THR A 189 -11.85 0.79 -13.47
N PRO A 190 -10.69 0.85 -14.15
CA PRO A 190 -10.61 0.47 -15.55
C PRO A 190 -10.81 -1.05 -15.70
N LYS A 191 -11.46 -1.46 -16.79
CA LYS A 191 -11.91 -2.86 -17.00
C LYS A 191 -10.80 -3.89 -16.79
N ASN A 192 -9.61 -3.63 -17.32
CA ASN A 192 -8.45 -4.50 -17.15
C ASN A 192 -8.04 -4.72 -15.68
N LEU A 193 -8.12 -3.69 -14.84
CA LEU A 193 -7.82 -3.81 -13.41
C LEU A 193 -8.97 -4.47 -12.64
N ARG A 194 -10.23 -4.22 -13.04
CA ARG A 194 -11.39 -4.91 -12.48
C ARG A 194 -11.28 -6.42 -12.71
N ASP A 195 -11.00 -6.83 -13.95
CA ASP A 195 -10.84 -8.26 -14.30
C ASP A 195 -9.67 -8.90 -13.54
N ALA A 196 -8.54 -8.17 -13.41
CA ALA A 196 -7.39 -8.63 -12.63
C ALA A 196 -7.69 -8.75 -11.13
N ALA A 197 -8.44 -7.82 -10.55
CA ALA A 197 -8.87 -7.84 -9.15
C ALA A 197 -9.83 -9.00 -8.88
N THR A 198 -10.84 -9.21 -9.74
CA THR A 198 -11.76 -10.35 -9.65
C THR A 198 -11.00 -11.68 -9.67
N LYS A 199 -10.08 -11.86 -10.62
CA LYS A 199 -9.25 -13.06 -10.71
C LYS A 199 -8.41 -13.28 -9.44
N ARG A 200 -7.93 -12.20 -8.80
CA ARG A 200 -7.16 -12.29 -7.55
C ARG A 200 -8.03 -12.58 -6.34
N LEU A 201 -9.23 -12.02 -6.25
CA LEU A 201 -10.21 -12.37 -5.22
C LEU A 201 -10.50 -13.87 -5.22
N ASP A 202 -10.82 -14.43 -6.38
CA ASP A 202 -11.10 -15.85 -6.52
C ASP A 202 -9.94 -16.73 -6.03
N ALA A 203 -8.70 -16.30 -6.28
CA ALA A 203 -7.50 -17.01 -5.83
C ALA A 203 -7.32 -16.96 -4.30
N ILE A 204 -7.59 -15.81 -3.68
CA ILE A 204 -7.49 -15.63 -2.22
C ILE A 204 -8.57 -16.46 -1.52
N SER A 205 -9.82 -16.43 -2.00
CA SER A 205 -10.94 -17.18 -1.39
C SER A 205 -10.79 -18.71 -1.52
N ARG A 206 -10.14 -19.20 -2.58
CA ARG A 206 -9.80 -20.64 -2.69
C ARG A 206 -8.76 -21.05 -1.67
N SER A 207 -7.74 -20.21 -1.45
CA SER A 207 -6.64 -20.48 -0.54
C SER A 207 -7.10 -20.57 0.93
N SER A 208 -8.07 -19.74 1.33
CA SER A 208 -8.68 -19.82 2.67
C SER A 208 -9.55 -21.06 2.87
N THR A 209 -10.25 -21.52 1.83
CA THR A 209 -11.09 -22.73 1.89
C THR A 209 -10.27 -24.01 2.09
N THR A 210 -9.09 -24.11 1.45
CA THR A 210 -8.20 -25.28 1.59
C THR A 210 -7.56 -25.39 2.98
N GLN A 211 -7.28 -24.26 3.65
CA GLN A 211 -6.75 -24.27 5.03
C GLN A 211 -7.80 -24.68 6.07
N ALA A 212 -9.07 -24.33 5.85
CA ALA A 212 -10.16 -24.72 6.74
C ALA A 212 -10.43 -26.24 6.72
N THR A 213 -10.26 -26.90 5.57
CA THR A 213 -10.50 -28.34 5.40
C THR A 213 -9.35 -29.22 5.93
N THR A 214 -8.11 -28.73 5.93
CA THR A 214 -6.96 -29.47 6.49
C THR A 214 -6.83 -29.34 8.00
N SER A 215 -7.43 -28.31 8.60
CA SER A 215 -7.42 -28.11 10.06
C SER A 215 -8.50 -28.92 10.79
N SER A 216 -9.43 -29.57 10.08
CA SER A 216 -10.52 -30.35 10.68
C SER A 216 -10.29 -31.87 10.71
N SER A 217 -9.14 -32.37 10.27
CA SER A 217 -8.80 -33.80 10.31
C SER A 217 -7.83 -34.11 11.45
N SER A 218 -8.27 -33.94 12.70
CA SER A 218 -7.63 -34.57 13.84
C SER A 218 -8.35 -35.90 14.11
N PRO A 219 -7.80 -37.07 13.73
CA PRO A 219 -8.42 -38.35 14.01
C PRO A 219 -8.44 -38.55 15.52
N ARG A 220 -9.64 -38.51 16.10
CA ARG A 220 -9.90 -38.86 17.50
C ARG A 220 -9.57 -40.35 17.66
N ALA A 221 -8.36 -40.65 18.11
CA ALA A 221 -7.93 -42.00 18.43
C ALA A 221 -8.88 -42.59 19.48
N GLY A 222 -9.63 -43.61 19.08
CA GLY A 222 -10.50 -44.37 19.97
C GLY A 222 -9.65 -45.11 20.99
N ALA A 223 -9.72 -44.67 22.24
CA ALA A 223 -9.22 -45.44 23.36
C ALA A 223 -10.20 -46.58 23.63
N SER A 224 -9.84 -47.79 23.18
CA SER A 224 -10.41 -49.03 23.69
C SER A 224 -9.91 -49.22 25.12
N GLN A 225 -10.80 -49.12 26.10
CA GLN A 225 -10.51 -49.57 27.46
C GLN A 225 -10.91 -51.04 27.62
N PRO A 226 -10.10 -51.84 28.36
CA PRO A 226 -10.37 -53.25 28.66
C PRO A 226 -11.49 -53.43 29.69
#